data_AF-A0A7S0XSU3-F1
#
_entry.id   AF-A0A7S0XSU3-F1
#
_cell.length_a   1.000
_cell.length_b   1.000
_cell.length_c   1.000
_cell.angle_alpha   90.00
_cell.angle_beta   90.00
_cell.angle_gamma   90.00
#
_symmetry.space_group_name_H-M   'P 1'
#
loop_
_entity.id
_entity.type
_entity.pdbx_description
1 polymer ?
#
loop_
_entity_poly.entity_id
_entity_poly.type
_entity_poly.pdbx_seq_one_letter_code
_entity_poly.pdbx_strand_id
1 'polypeptide(L)'
;MDAAMLEGVEWDSESEDGDAGGAGAGGGPKKDNGNRQVNDLGSMMSKIGAESDFAWTTEHILLCRLISLYGKCATKPGGNESWIRSTPLNVLIYECIAAGVLDFDYAPTLTDVSYLGETKKVWLNLSQEAATSIDELRMNGLVRAVRMYTVDYKSVTAFQVSDIGLKMLKVVPNALFDELKHIVYVPDKNNTYSDKLQISWDVDNEVFSLRSGKTGYTRPSTVTDIEDVSYVCSPFIPKFLRRGVEDATDNRKRATEAAAGRSNIADAEMMEAIALGEVRLMMIEWVPFGENNIVTMAQNLGVMDRTKKGMFSEKVDKKPCDTILKIPAGLTQVRVLDFDMMHFVNVEAEICYPEDEGIVQVEFFGIHVSTRGYVCFGLHIDSIMTRTADNVPIDLLTRMAVDIVQDTSKILGDMMSSHQRETMKMIFQGFPEKRRKFACYIAQSINPWYASAVQYLDRGDTENEIAQIIGPVRLGKDLGDKHFLFVGTLGLLCVGAKSYDYDAFLVPYCSLQAMMMMSGQVYDRFNHIIQMLDEAMGLTEQPDSDPYAVQRVQYLVA
;
A
#
# COMPACT_ATOMS: atom_id res chain seq x y z
N MET A 1 17.26 -26.54 12.85
CA MET A 1 18.63 -27.02 13.11
C MET A 1 19.28 -27.16 11.74
N ASP A 2 20.11 -26.19 11.38
CA ASP A 2 21.42 -26.41 10.77
C ASP A 2 22.04 -25.04 10.49
N ALA A 3 22.93 -24.68 11.41
CA ALA A 3 23.91 -23.63 11.28
C ALA A 3 25.20 -24.31 10.82
N ALA A 4 25.75 -23.87 9.68
CA ALA A 4 27.17 -23.81 9.36
C ALA A 4 27.35 -23.78 7.84
N MET A 5 27.94 -22.70 7.34
CA MET A 5 29.06 -22.70 6.38
C MET A 5 29.14 -21.33 5.69
N LEU A 6 29.78 -20.38 6.36
CA LEU A 6 30.39 -19.21 5.74
C LEU A 6 31.69 -18.89 6.47
N GLU A 7 32.77 -19.59 6.10
CA GLU A 7 34.13 -19.05 6.13
C GLU A 7 34.22 -18.06 4.93
N GLY A 8 34.87 -16.91 4.96
CA GLY A 8 36.04 -16.46 5.68
C GLY A 8 36.86 -15.68 4.64
N VAL A 9 36.68 -14.36 4.55
CA VAL A 9 37.52 -13.48 3.72
C VAL A 9 37.82 -12.23 4.54
N GLU A 10 39.03 -12.19 5.10
CA GLU A 10 39.66 -11.03 5.73
C GLU A 10 39.83 -9.90 4.70
N TRP A 11 39.51 -8.68 5.10
CA TRP A 11 39.85 -7.47 4.36
C TRP A 11 40.79 -6.63 5.22
N ASP A 12 42.01 -6.46 4.73
CA ASP A 12 43.08 -5.67 5.33
C ASP A 12 42.64 -4.24 5.61
N SER A 13 42.92 -3.80 6.84
CA SER A 13 42.77 -2.43 7.31
C SER A 13 44.04 -1.63 7.02
N GLU A 14 43.98 -0.69 6.09
CA GLU A 14 44.98 0.37 5.99
C GLU A 14 44.69 1.45 7.04
N SER A 15 45.75 1.78 7.77
CA SER A 15 45.83 2.76 8.85
C SER A 15 46.24 4.11 8.29
N GLU A 16 45.61 5.19 8.76
CA GLU A 16 46.18 6.54 8.66
C GLU A 16 46.19 7.15 10.07
N ASP A 17 47.41 7.35 10.57
CA ASP A 17 47.74 8.03 11.82
C ASP A 17 47.55 9.55 11.71
N GLY A 18 46.91 10.11 12.74
CA GLY A 18 47.34 11.29 13.50
C GLY A 18 47.50 12.65 12.81
N ASP A 19 46.69 13.63 13.23
CA ASP A 19 47.26 14.72 14.04
C ASP A 19 46.21 15.41 14.94
N ALA A 20 46.64 15.76 16.14
CA ALA A 20 45.83 16.35 17.20
C ALA A 20 46.13 17.85 17.35
N GLY A 21 45.10 18.68 17.43
CA GLY A 21 45.23 20.09 17.78
C GLY A 21 43.93 20.62 18.37
N GLY A 22 43.85 20.68 19.71
CA GLY A 22 42.70 21.19 20.43
C GLY A 22 42.73 22.70 20.70
N ALA A 23 41.55 23.29 20.89
CA ALA A 23 41.24 24.33 21.88
C ALA A 23 39.74 24.66 21.82
N GLY A 24 39.08 24.72 22.97
CA GLY A 24 37.62 24.83 23.10
C GLY A 24 37.06 26.20 23.45
N ALA A 25 35.73 26.23 23.57
CA ALA A 25 34.80 27.12 24.31
C ALA A 25 33.47 27.08 23.53
N GLY A 26 32.34 26.61 24.06
CA GLY A 26 31.63 27.16 25.21
C GLY A 26 30.50 28.08 24.72
N GLY A 27 29.32 27.53 24.41
CA GLY A 27 28.13 28.29 24.01
C GLY A 27 26.87 27.41 23.95
N GLY A 28 25.90 27.68 24.82
CA GLY A 28 24.66 26.91 24.96
C GLY A 28 23.70 27.02 23.77
N PRO A 29 22.64 26.18 23.74
CA PRO A 29 21.83 25.97 22.54
C PRO A 29 20.91 27.16 22.29
N LYS A 30 21.18 27.91 21.21
CA LYS A 30 20.18 28.77 20.59
C LYS A 30 19.35 27.91 19.65
N LYS A 31 18.02 27.95 19.85
CA LYS A 31 17.03 27.48 18.89
C LYS A 31 17.20 28.27 17.60
N ASP A 32 17.68 27.61 16.56
CA ASP A 32 17.70 28.15 15.20
C ASP A 32 16.52 27.52 14.46
N ASN A 33 15.52 28.35 14.14
CA ASN A 33 14.48 28.02 13.17
C ASN A 33 15.16 28.01 11.79
N GLY A 34 15.77 26.88 11.45
CA GLY A 34 16.51 26.68 10.22
C GLY A 34 15.56 26.44 9.05
N ASN A 35 15.10 27.53 8.42
CA ASN A 35 14.68 27.49 7.03
C ASN A 35 15.88 26.95 6.22
N ARG A 36 15.89 25.65 5.87
CA ARG A 36 16.99 24.99 5.14
C ARG A 36 17.20 25.77 3.83
N GLN A 37 18.29 26.53 3.73
CA GLN A 37 18.54 27.39 2.57
C GLN A 37 18.72 26.54 1.30
N VAL A 38 17.71 26.56 0.42
CA VAL A 38 17.67 25.86 -0.88
C VAL A 38 18.53 26.55 -1.95
N ASN A 39 19.12 27.70 -1.66
CA ASN A 39 19.67 28.59 -2.70
C ASN A 39 21.19 28.49 -2.89
N ASP A 40 21.73 27.38 -3.41
CA ASP A 40 22.97 27.41 -4.26
C ASP A 40 23.37 26.08 -4.96
N LEU A 41 22.49 25.08 -5.09
CA LEU A 41 22.91 23.76 -5.66
C LEU A 41 22.85 23.68 -7.19
N GLY A 42 21.98 24.47 -7.84
CA GLY A 42 21.88 24.51 -9.31
C GLY A 42 23.15 25.03 -9.99
N SER A 43 23.86 25.98 -9.36
CA SER A 43 25.12 26.54 -9.88
C SER A 43 26.29 25.53 -9.85
N MET A 44 26.25 24.58 -8.91
CA MET A 44 27.25 23.52 -8.77
C MET A 44 27.04 22.38 -9.77
N MET A 45 25.78 22.07 -10.11
CA MET A 45 25.42 20.97 -11.04
C MET A 45 25.80 21.27 -12.50
N SER A 46 25.68 22.53 -12.93
CA SER A 46 26.15 23.00 -14.25
C SER A 46 27.64 22.71 -14.49
N LYS A 47 28.46 22.62 -13.42
CA LYS A 47 29.90 22.30 -13.51
C LYS A 47 30.21 20.81 -13.66
N ILE A 48 29.25 19.91 -13.44
CA ILE A 48 29.48 18.45 -13.37
C ILE A 48 29.11 17.75 -14.70
N GLY A 49 28.62 18.51 -15.70
CA GLY A 49 28.27 17.98 -17.02
C GLY A 49 26.91 17.29 -17.08
N ALA A 50 26.07 17.48 -16.06
CA ALA A 50 24.64 17.25 -16.18
C ALA A 50 24.04 18.49 -16.85
N GLU A 51 23.74 18.40 -18.15
CA GLU A 51 22.85 19.36 -18.81
C GLU A 51 21.43 19.11 -18.28
N SER A 52 21.13 19.57 -17.07
CA SER A 52 19.76 19.66 -16.61
C SER A 52 19.49 20.99 -15.95
N ASP A 53 18.48 21.70 -16.45
CA ASP A 53 17.89 22.90 -15.85
C ASP A 53 17.05 22.55 -14.60
N PHE A 54 17.17 21.32 -14.09
CA PHE A 54 16.37 20.80 -12.99
C PHE A 54 16.92 21.28 -11.64
N ALA A 55 16.05 21.85 -10.81
CA ALA A 55 16.39 22.29 -9.47
C ALA A 55 16.35 21.10 -8.50
N TRP A 56 17.52 20.68 -8.02
CA TRP A 56 17.64 19.57 -7.08
C TRP A 56 17.26 19.99 -5.66
N THR A 57 16.34 19.25 -5.03
CA THR A 57 16.02 19.45 -3.62
C THR A 57 16.98 18.67 -2.71
N THR A 58 16.90 18.93 -1.40
CA THR A 58 17.72 18.22 -0.40
C THR A 58 17.39 16.73 -0.38
N GLU A 59 16.12 16.40 -0.53
CA GLU A 59 15.54 15.07 -0.48
C GLU A 59 16.04 14.22 -1.66
N HIS A 60 16.12 14.80 -2.85
CA HIS A 60 16.75 14.17 -4.02
C HIS A 60 18.19 13.73 -3.75
N ILE A 61 18.96 14.60 -3.08
CA ILE A 61 20.37 14.36 -2.79
C ILE A 61 20.53 13.30 -1.71
N LEU A 62 19.71 13.36 -0.66
CA LEU A 62 19.66 12.35 0.41
C LEU A 62 19.28 10.97 -0.13
N LEU A 63 18.28 10.91 -1.03
CA LEU A 63 17.84 9.67 -1.64
C LEU A 63 18.89 9.09 -2.60
N CYS A 64 19.55 9.94 -3.40
CA CYS A 64 20.70 9.54 -4.21
C CYS A 64 21.85 8.99 -3.33
N ARG A 65 22.10 9.64 -2.18
CA ARG A 65 23.08 9.16 -1.20
C ARG A 65 22.68 7.81 -0.62
N LEU A 66 21.43 7.61 -0.23
CA LEU A 66 20.92 6.35 0.31
C LEU A 66 21.16 5.20 -0.68
N ILE A 67 20.82 5.39 -1.95
CA ILE A 67 21.06 4.40 -3.01
C ILE A 67 22.56 4.12 -3.16
N SER A 68 23.42 5.14 -3.11
CA SER A 68 24.88 4.98 -3.26
C SER A 68 25.55 4.14 -2.17
N LEU A 69 24.92 3.98 -0.99
CA LEU A 69 25.46 3.18 0.11
C LEU A 69 25.37 1.67 -0.17
N TYR A 70 24.41 1.27 -1.02
CA TYR A 70 24.10 -0.13 -1.32
C TYR A 70 24.33 -0.50 -2.79
N GLY A 71 24.00 0.39 -3.73
CA GLY A 71 24.14 0.16 -5.17
C GLY A 71 25.24 1.02 -5.78
N LYS A 72 26.44 0.46 -5.96
CA LYS A 72 27.62 1.13 -6.52
C LYS A 72 27.97 0.62 -7.92
N CYS A 73 28.20 1.56 -8.84
CA CYS A 73 28.75 1.28 -10.17
C CYS A 73 30.24 0.92 -10.09
N ALA A 74 30.69 0.05 -10.99
CA ALA A 74 32.08 -0.38 -11.07
C ALA A 74 32.94 0.74 -11.68
N THR A 75 33.85 1.31 -10.89
CA THR A 75 34.76 2.37 -11.34
C THR A 75 35.99 1.82 -12.09
N LYS A 76 36.22 0.51 -12.05
CA LYS A 76 37.36 -0.18 -12.69
C LYS A 76 36.85 -1.28 -13.64
N PRO A 77 37.52 -1.51 -14.78
CA PRO A 77 37.19 -2.64 -15.66
C PRO A 77 37.27 -3.96 -14.90
N GLY A 78 36.20 -4.75 -14.92
CA GLY A 78 36.11 -6.05 -14.21
C GLY A 78 35.73 -5.96 -12.72
N GLY A 79 35.39 -4.77 -12.20
CA GLY A 79 34.83 -4.64 -10.86
C GLY A 79 33.39 -5.16 -10.76
N ASN A 80 33.03 -5.71 -9.61
CA ASN A 80 31.65 -6.12 -9.35
C ASN A 80 30.76 -4.90 -9.16
N GLU A 81 29.63 -4.89 -9.86
CA GLU A 81 28.57 -3.92 -9.66
C GLU A 81 27.62 -4.38 -8.55
N SER A 82 27.11 -3.42 -7.77
CA SER A 82 26.10 -3.67 -6.75
C SER A 82 24.84 -2.86 -7.03
N TRP A 83 23.69 -3.41 -6.63
CA TRP A 83 22.36 -2.84 -6.87
C TRP A 83 21.50 -3.03 -5.61
N ILE A 84 20.74 -2.00 -5.24
CA ILE A 84 19.75 -2.12 -4.17
C ILE A 84 18.38 -2.47 -4.75
N ARG A 85 17.73 -3.50 -4.23
CA ARG A 85 16.38 -3.90 -4.67
C ARG A 85 15.35 -2.88 -4.17
N SER A 86 14.29 -2.68 -4.95
CA SER A 86 13.18 -1.74 -4.65
C SER A 86 12.54 -1.96 -3.29
N THR A 87 12.17 -3.20 -2.92
CA THR A 87 11.53 -3.48 -1.62
C THR A 87 12.42 -3.06 -0.43
N PRO A 88 13.69 -3.53 -0.30
CA PRO A 88 14.60 -3.00 0.72
C PRO A 88 14.83 -1.48 0.69
N LEU A 89 14.88 -0.87 -0.50
CA LEU A 89 15.04 0.58 -0.63
C LEU A 89 13.83 1.30 -0.03
N ASN A 90 12.61 0.85 -0.32
CA ASN A 90 11.38 1.42 0.20
C ASN A 90 11.32 1.31 1.74
N VAL A 91 11.75 0.19 2.32
CA VAL A 91 11.85 0.03 3.78
C VAL A 91 12.80 1.08 4.37
N LEU A 92 13.97 1.27 3.77
CA LEU A 92 14.92 2.28 4.23
C LEU A 92 14.40 3.72 4.08
N ILE A 93 13.68 4.01 3.00
CA ILE A 93 13.03 5.31 2.77
C ILE A 93 12.01 5.58 3.87
N TYR A 94 11.12 4.62 4.15
CA TYR A 94 10.15 4.75 5.23
C TYR A 94 10.82 5.01 6.59
N GLU A 95 11.86 4.26 6.93
CA GLU A 95 12.59 4.48 8.19
C GLU A 95 13.28 5.85 8.24
N CYS A 96 13.67 6.42 7.11
CA CYS A 96 14.18 7.78 7.01
C CYS A 96 13.08 8.83 7.21
N ILE A 97 11.88 8.57 6.70
CA ILE A 97 10.71 9.45 6.90
C ILE A 97 10.28 9.41 8.38
N ALA A 98 10.09 8.22 8.95
CA ALA A 98 9.71 8.06 10.36
C ALA A 98 10.73 8.66 11.36
N ALA A 99 11.99 8.84 10.94
CA ALA A 99 13.03 9.48 11.72
C ALA A 99 13.16 11.00 11.46
N GLY A 100 12.36 11.58 10.55
CA GLY A 100 12.40 12.99 10.18
C GLY A 100 13.61 13.40 9.33
N VAL A 101 14.29 12.44 8.69
CA VAL A 101 15.47 12.70 7.84
C VAL A 101 15.06 13.03 6.41
N LEU A 102 14.05 12.33 5.89
CA LEU A 102 13.39 12.65 4.63
C LEU A 102 12.04 13.29 4.95
N ASP A 103 11.78 14.43 4.33
CA ASP A 103 10.51 15.15 4.43
C ASP A 103 9.64 14.74 3.23
N PHE A 104 9.09 13.52 3.32
CA PHE A 104 8.21 12.95 2.30
C PHE A 104 6.99 12.36 2.99
N ASP A 105 5.81 12.49 2.39
CA ASP A 105 4.63 11.79 2.88
C ASP A 105 4.62 10.30 2.46
N TYR A 106 3.90 9.47 3.21
CA TYR A 106 3.69 8.06 2.93
C TYR A 106 2.22 7.66 3.10
N ALA A 107 1.82 6.67 2.31
CA ALA A 107 0.51 6.05 2.40
C ALA A 107 0.59 4.52 2.35
N PRO A 108 -0.31 3.83 3.05
CA PRO A 108 -0.43 2.38 2.96
C PRO A 108 -0.69 1.91 1.52
N THR A 109 0.14 0.98 1.04
CA THR A 109 0.01 0.40 -0.30
C THR A 109 0.15 -1.12 -0.27
N LEU A 110 -0.82 -1.82 -0.87
CA LEU A 110 -0.81 -3.28 -0.94
C LEU A 110 0.23 -3.79 -1.94
N THR A 111 1.29 -4.39 -1.42
CA THR A 111 2.47 -4.80 -2.17
C THR A 111 2.65 -6.31 -2.17
N ASP A 112 3.16 -6.86 -3.28
CA ASP A 112 3.57 -8.27 -3.35
C ASP A 112 5.03 -8.38 -2.86
N VAL A 113 5.26 -9.16 -1.81
CA VAL A 113 6.59 -9.42 -1.24
C VAL A 113 6.98 -10.87 -1.56
N SER A 114 7.96 -11.01 -2.44
CA SER A 114 8.51 -12.30 -2.85
C SER A 114 9.65 -12.72 -1.94
N TYR A 115 9.56 -13.92 -1.37
CA TYR A 115 10.61 -14.50 -0.52
C TYR A 115 10.69 -16.02 -0.69
N LEU A 116 11.89 -16.53 -1.04
CA LEU A 116 12.18 -17.96 -1.21
C LEU A 116 11.17 -18.73 -2.09
N GLY A 117 10.63 -18.09 -3.13
CA GLY A 117 9.68 -18.71 -4.06
C GLY A 117 8.21 -18.57 -3.64
N GLU A 118 7.93 -17.99 -2.47
CA GLU A 118 6.58 -17.65 -2.02
C GLU A 118 6.33 -16.16 -2.18
N THR A 119 5.14 -15.81 -2.68
CA THR A 119 4.67 -14.42 -2.72
C THR A 119 3.66 -14.20 -1.60
N LYS A 120 3.90 -13.20 -0.75
CA LYS A 120 2.91 -12.72 0.22
C LYS A 120 2.36 -11.36 -0.20
N LYS A 121 1.09 -11.11 0.07
CA LYS A 121 0.49 -9.77 -0.05
C LYS A 121 0.60 -9.06 1.30
N VAL A 122 1.25 -7.90 1.33
CA VAL A 122 1.55 -7.16 2.56
C VAL A 122 1.26 -5.69 2.33
N TRP A 123 0.59 -5.04 3.29
CA TRP A 123 0.44 -3.59 3.30
C TRP A 123 1.74 -2.97 3.77
N LEU A 124 2.27 -2.02 3.01
CA LEU A 124 3.49 -1.29 3.34
C LEU A 124 3.22 0.20 3.26
N ASN A 125 3.75 0.95 4.21
CA ASN A 125 3.78 2.41 4.16
C ASN A 125 4.83 2.86 3.14
N LEU A 126 4.37 3.32 1.98
CA LEU A 126 5.21 3.70 0.83
C LEU A 126 4.98 5.16 0.45
N SER A 127 6.05 5.85 0.07
CA SER A 127 5.99 7.26 -0.37
C SER A 127 5.89 7.38 -1.89
N GLN A 128 4.85 8.07 -2.36
CA GLN A 128 4.73 8.43 -3.79
C GLN A 128 5.75 9.50 -4.19
N GLU A 129 6.02 10.46 -3.31
CA GLU A 129 7.03 11.50 -3.53
C GLU A 129 8.43 10.90 -3.70
N ALA A 130 8.78 9.91 -2.90
CA ALA A 130 10.04 9.20 -3.04
C ALA A 130 10.12 8.44 -4.38
N ALA A 131 9.01 7.84 -4.84
CA ALA A 131 8.95 7.18 -6.14
C ALA A 131 9.13 8.17 -7.30
N THR A 132 8.45 9.32 -7.24
CA THR A 132 8.61 10.43 -8.20
C THR A 132 10.04 10.95 -8.22
N SER A 133 10.64 11.20 -7.04
CA SER A 133 12.03 11.65 -6.90
C SER A 133 13.03 10.64 -7.47
N ILE A 134 12.81 9.33 -7.27
CA ILE A 134 13.62 8.27 -7.89
C ILE A 134 13.54 8.36 -9.42
N ASP A 135 12.34 8.53 -9.96
CA ASP A 135 12.14 8.62 -11.40
C ASP A 135 12.77 9.89 -11.99
N GLU A 136 12.74 11.02 -11.29
CA GLU A 136 13.43 12.25 -11.69
C GLU A 136 14.95 12.09 -11.67
N LEU A 137 15.51 11.45 -10.63
CA LEU A 137 16.94 11.08 -10.59
C LEU A 137 17.33 10.16 -11.76
N ARG A 138 16.42 9.27 -12.19
CA ARG A 138 16.64 8.38 -13.33
C ARG A 138 16.56 9.11 -14.67
N MET A 139 15.57 9.99 -14.84
CA MET A 139 15.41 10.79 -16.07
C MET A 139 16.62 11.68 -16.32
N ASN A 140 17.24 12.18 -15.26
CA ASN A 140 18.46 13.00 -15.32
C ASN A 140 19.77 12.18 -15.28
N GLY A 141 19.70 10.84 -15.32
CA GLY A 141 20.88 9.97 -15.45
C GLY A 141 21.74 9.81 -14.19
N LEU A 142 21.27 10.25 -13.02
CA LEU A 142 21.97 10.12 -11.72
C LEU A 142 21.81 8.71 -11.13
N VAL A 143 20.68 8.06 -11.40
CA VAL A 143 20.36 6.71 -10.96
C VAL A 143 20.04 5.83 -12.17
N ARG A 144 20.56 4.60 -12.15
CA ARG A 144 20.24 3.53 -13.11
C ARG A 144 19.29 2.54 -12.47
N ALA A 145 18.49 1.88 -13.29
CA ALA A 145 17.59 0.82 -12.85
C ALA A 145 17.75 -0.43 -13.73
N VAL A 146 17.73 -1.60 -13.10
CA VAL A 146 17.69 -2.90 -13.77
C VAL A 146 16.41 -3.63 -13.35
N ARG A 147 15.74 -4.28 -14.30
CA ARG A 147 14.57 -5.12 -14.05
C ARG A 147 14.96 -6.58 -14.18
N MET A 148 14.51 -7.40 -13.24
CA MET A 148 14.73 -8.83 -13.19
C MET A 148 13.46 -9.55 -12.77
N TYR A 149 13.39 -10.85 -13.05
CA TYR A 149 12.32 -11.71 -12.55
C TYR A 149 12.82 -12.46 -11.32
N THR A 150 11.96 -12.61 -10.33
CA THR A 150 12.18 -13.48 -9.17
C THR A 150 11.89 -14.93 -9.52
N VAL A 151 12.18 -15.86 -8.59
CA VAL A 151 11.87 -17.29 -8.76
C VAL A 151 10.36 -17.54 -8.86
N ASP A 152 9.55 -16.68 -8.23
CA ASP A 152 8.09 -16.62 -8.35
C ASP A 152 7.63 -15.72 -9.52
N TYR A 153 8.56 -15.38 -10.44
CA TYR A 153 8.32 -14.69 -11.71
C TYR A 153 7.64 -13.32 -11.59
N LYS A 154 7.79 -12.68 -10.44
CA LYS A 154 7.43 -11.29 -10.24
C LYS A 154 8.56 -10.40 -10.75
N SER A 155 8.18 -9.33 -11.45
CA SER A 155 9.16 -8.34 -11.91
C SER A 155 9.59 -7.47 -10.74
N VAL A 156 10.88 -7.47 -10.45
CA VAL A 156 11.49 -6.62 -9.41
C VAL A 156 12.46 -5.67 -10.06
N THR A 157 12.43 -4.41 -9.60
CA THR A 157 13.39 -3.39 -10.01
C THR A 157 14.47 -3.25 -8.95
N ALA A 158 15.72 -3.06 -9.38
CA ALA A 158 16.84 -2.70 -8.52
C ALA A 158 17.53 -1.44 -9.07
N PHE A 159 18.09 -0.63 -8.17
CA PHE A 159 18.65 0.69 -8.46
C PHE A 159 20.14 0.75 -8.12
N GLN A 160 20.85 1.60 -8.85
CA GLN A 160 22.28 1.84 -8.65
C GLN A 160 22.59 3.31 -8.98
N VAL A 161 23.49 3.92 -8.22
CA VAL A 161 23.96 5.28 -8.54
C VAL A 161 24.90 5.25 -9.76
N SER A 162 24.72 6.19 -10.69
CA SER A 162 25.60 6.33 -11.85
C SER A 162 26.91 7.04 -11.49
N ASP A 163 27.88 7.03 -12.41
CA ASP A 163 29.13 7.80 -12.24
C ASP A 163 28.88 9.31 -12.11
N ILE A 164 27.82 9.82 -12.75
CA ILE A 164 27.41 11.22 -12.65
C ILE A 164 26.87 11.50 -11.24
N GLY A 165 26.02 10.61 -10.72
CA GLY A 165 25.51 10.70 -9.34
C GLY A 165 26.63 10.65 -8.30
N LEU A 166 27.63 9.78 -8.49
CA LEU A 166 28.80 9.73 -7.60
C LEU A 166 29.63 11.02 -7.62
N LYS A 167 29.75 11.69 -8.78
CA LYS A 167 30.44 12.98 -8.88
C LYS A 167 29.66 14.08 -8.15
N MET A 168 28.33 14.11 -8.30
CA MET A 168 27.45 15.03 -7.56
C MET A 168 27.62 14.87 -6.05
N LEU A 169 27.58 13.65 -5.53
CA LEU A 169 27.71 13.37 -4.09
C LEU A 169 29.08 13.77 -3.50
N LYS A 170 30.13 13.94 -4.32
CA LYS A 170 31.45 14.43 -3.86
C LYS A 170 31.50 15.94 -3.64
N VAL A 171 30.59 16.69 -4.28
CA VAL A 171 30.55 18.16 -4.21
C VAL A 171 29.64 18.61 -3.06
N VAL A 172 28.68 17.79 -2.66
CA VAL A 172 27.74 18.07 -1.56
C VAL A 172 28.46 17.99 -0.20
N PRO A 173 28.23 18.92 0.73
CA PRO A 173 28.79 18.87 2.08
C PRO A 173 28.39 17.60 2.84
N ASN A 174 29.37 16.94 3.48
CA ASN A 174 29.12 15.72 4.24
C ASN A 174 28.16 15.90 5.42
N ALA A 175 28.07 17.12 5.97
CA ALA A 175 27.15 17.46 7.06
C ALA A 175 25.69 17.15 6.73
N LEU A 176 25.31 17.21 5.44
CA LEU A 176 23.97 16.87 5.00
C LEU A 176 23.64 15.38 5.21
N PHE A 177 24.65 14.52 5.24
CA PHE A 177 24.48 13.07 5.30
C PHE A 177 24.58 12.51 6.71
N ASP A 178 24.84 13.34 7.73
CA ASP A 178 25.09 12.86 9.09
C ASP A 178 23.85 12.22 9.71
N GLU A 179 22.67 12.82 9.51
CA GLU A 179 21.39 12.27 9.98
C GLU A 179 21.10 10.88 9.38
N LEU A 180 21.39 10.70 8.10
CA LEU A 180 21.19 9.43 7.38
C LEU A 180 22.07 8.29 7.96
N LYS A 181 23.23 8.61 8.53
CA LYS A 181 24.11 7.60 9.14
C LYS A 181 23.47 6.93 10.35
N HIS A 182 22.65 7.64 11.12
CA HIS A 182 22.00 7.09 12.31
C HIS A 182 20.95 6.01 11.99
N ILE A 183 20.50 5.95 10.74
CA ILE A 183 19.48 5.01 10.28
C ILE A 183 20.12 3.84 9.56
N VAL A 184 21.15 4.10 8.75
CA VAL A 184 21.74 3.11 7.85
C VAL A 184 22.84 2.27 8.53
N TYR A 185 23.41 2.75 9.63
CA TYR A 185 24.48 2.05 10.36
C TYR A 185 24.02 1.57 11.73
N VAL A 186 24.71 0.58 12.27
CA VAL A 186 24.49 0.09 13.64
C VAL A 186 24.76 1.24 14.62
N PRO A 187 23.82 1.53 15.55
CA PRO A 187 24.05 2.52 16.60
C PRO A 187 25.13 1.99 17.56
N ASP A 188 26.25 2.70 17.64
CA ASP A 188 27.35 2.42 18.57
C ASP A 188 27.53 3.60 19.53
N LYS A 189 27.92 3.32 20.78
CA LYS A 189 28.16 4.34 21.82
C LYS A 189 29.24 5.35 21.41
N ASN A 190 30.13 4.95 20.52
CA ASN A 190 31.21 5.76 19.99
C ASN A 190 30.87 6.42 18.63
N ASN A 191 29.65 6.23 18.08
CA ASN A 191 29.23 6.70 16.76
C ASN A 191 30.26 6.42 15.66
N THR A 192 30.79 5.19 15.64
CA THR A 192 31.83 4.77 14.69
C THR A 192 31.29 4.53 13.28
N TYR A 193 29.98 4.33 13.12
CA TYR A 193 29.30 4.06 11.85
C TYR A 193 30.03 3.02 10.97
N SER A 194 30.52 1.95 11.59
CA SER A 194 31.42 1.00 10.93
C SER A 194 30.69 -0.11 10.17
N ASP A 195 29.46 -0.46 10.58
CA ASP A 195 28.71 -1.55 9.97
C ASP A 195 27.33 -1.12 9.48
N LYS A 196 27.03 -1.49 8.22
CA LYS A 196 25.79 -1.09 7.52
C LYS A 196 24.71 -2.12 7.76
N LEU A 197 23.49 -1.63 8.03
CA LEU A 197 22.33 -2.47 8.21
C LEU A 197 21.85 -3.03 6.86
N GLN A 198 21.43 -4.29 6.86
CA GLN A 198 20.77 -4.95 5.74
C GLN A 198 19.31 -5.21 6.09
N ILE A 199 18.44 -5.15 5.09
CA ILE A 199 17.03 -5.47 5.27
C ILE A 199 16.81 -6.96 5.10
N SER A 200 16.15 -7.57 6.07
CA SER A 200 15.68 -8.95 6.03
C SER A 200 14.18 -9.01 6.22
N TRP A 201 13.53 -9.98 5.57
CA TRP A 201 12.11 -10.25 5.72
C TRP A 201 11.90 -11.45 6.66
N ASP A 202 11.02 -11.29 7.64
CA ASP A 202 10.53 -12.38 8.48
C ASP A 202 9.16 -12.84 7.97
N VAL A 203 9.10 -14.05 7.39
CA VAL A 203 7.89 -14.59 6.76
C VAL A 203 6.81 -14.92 7.78
N ASP A 204 7.21 -15.38 8.97
CA ASP A 204 6.28 -15.89 9.98
C ASP A 204 5.55 -14.74 10.67
N ASN A 205 6.29 -13.66 10.96
CA ASN A 205 5.74 -12.46 11.60
C ASN A 205 5.25 -11.40 10.59
N GLU A 206 5.55 -11.55 9.30
CA GLU A 206 5.27 -10.56 8.26
C GLU A 206 5.90 -9.18 8.52
N VAL A 207 7.11 -9.17 9.11
CA VAL A 207 7.81 -7.94 9.53
C VAL A 207 9.19 -7.83 8.86
N PHE A 208 9.54 -6.63 8.42
CA PHE A 208 10.91 -6.32 7.99
C PHE A 208 11.82 -6.01 9.17
N SER A 209 13.09 -6.38 9.11
CA SER A 209 14.08 -6.00 10.12
C SER A 209 15.35 -5.45 9.49
N LEU A 210 15.94 -4.45 10.14
CA LEU A 210 17.27 -3.93 9.87
C LEU A 210 18.26 -4.75 10.70
N ARG A 211 19.14 -5.51 10.03
CA ARG A 211 20.06 -6.46 10.66
C ARG A 211 21.51 -6.19 10.27
N SER A 212 22.41 -6.40 11.22
CA SER A 212 23.86 -6.46 10.98
C SER A 212 24.33 -7.89 11.15
N GLY A 213 24.87 -8.46 10.07
CA GLY A 213 25.47 -9.80 10.10
C GLY A 213 26.74 -9.88 10.94
N LYS A 214 27.45 -8.77 11.15
CA LYS A 214 28.73 -8.74 11.89
C LYS A 214 28.54 -8.57 13.40
N THR A 215 27.60 -7.73 13.82
CA THR A 215 27.38 -7.39 15.23
C THR A 215 26.21 -8.15 15.86
N GLY A 216 25.35 -8.77 15.04
CA GLY A 216 24.11 -9.40 15.49
C GLY A 216 23.00 -8.40 15.84
N TYR A 217 23.23 -7.10 15.68
CA TYR A 217 22.21 -6.07 15.90
C TYR A 217 21.01 -6.31 14.99
N THR A 218 19.80 -6.22 15.55
CA THR A 218 18.54 -6.36 14.83
C THR A 218 17.53 -5.35 15.36
N ARG A 219 16.89 -4.61 14.46
CA ARG A 219 15.78 -3.70 14.76
C ARG A 219 14.59 -4.02 13.84
N PRO A 220 13.40 -4.32 14.35
CA PRO A 220 12.21 -4.43 13.50
C PRO A 220 11.87 -3.06 12.90
N SER A 221 11.45 -3.05 11.64
CA SER A 221 10.92 -1.87 10.96
C SER A 221 9.42 -1.78 11.20
N THR A 222 8.90 -0.56 11.32
CA THR A 222 7.46 -0.31 11.48
C THR A 222 6.76 -0.07 10.14
N VAL A 223 7.42 -0.35 9.01
CA VAL A 223 6.88 -0.13 7.65
C VAL A 223 5.61 -0.95 7.36
N THR A 224 5.43 -2.04 8.09
CA THR A 224 4.27 -2.95 8.00
C THR A 224 3.16 -2.58 8.98
N ASP A 225 3.41 -1.63 9.88
CA ASP A 225 2.45 -1.20 10.90
C ASP A 225 1.57 -0.12 10.29
N ILE A 226 0.39 -0.54 9.82
CA ILE A 226 -0.59 0.37 9.23
C ILE A 226 -1.36 1.05 10.36
N GLU A 227 -1.48 2.38 10.28
CA GLU A 227 -2.11 3.14 11.35
C GLU A 227 -3.63 3.20 11.19
N ASP A 228 -4.35 2.83 12.23
CA ASP A 228 -5.80 2.87 12.26
C ASP A 228 -6.33 4.29 12.44
N VAL A 229 -7.47 4.55 11.80
CA VAL A 229 -8.19 5.81 11.95
C VAL A 229 -9.60 5.59 12.48
N SER A 230 -10.07 6.52 13.32
CA SER A 230 -11.46 6.53 13.78
C SER A 230 -12.33 7.23 12.77
N TYR A 231 -13.45 6.62 12.37
CA TYR A 231 -14.33 7.17 11.34
C TYR A 231 -15.78 6.72 11.50
N VAL A 232 -16.67 7.48 10.87
CA VAL A 232 -18.11 7.19 10.79
C VAL A 232 -18.52 7.25 9.33
N CYS A 233 -19.20 6.20 8.86
CA CYS A 233 -19.71 6.16 7.51
C CYS A 233 -21.18 5.69 7.46
N SER A 234 -21.85 6.13 6.40
CA SER A 234 -23.20 5.72 6.05
C SER A 234 -23.18 4.81 4.82
N PRO A 235 -24.04 3.78 4.75
CA PRO A 235 -24.10 2.88 3.60
C PRO A 235 -24.57 3.62 2.35
N PHE A 236 -23.90 3.38 1.23
CA PHE A 236 -24.24 4.00 -0.05
C PHE A 236 -24.36 2.95 -1.17
N ILE A 237 -25.47 2.98 -1.90
CA ILE A 237 -25.63 2.23 -3.16
C ILE A 237 -26.19 3.21 -4.19
N PRO A 238 -25.54 3.35 -5.36
CA PRO A 238 -26.03 4.20 -6.45
C PRO A 238 -27.49 3.92 -6.78
N LYS A 239 -28.30 4.98 -6.93
CA LYS A 239 -29.76 4.85 -7.13
C LYS A 239 -30.14 3.98 -8.32
N PHE A 240 -29.37 4.02 -9.41
CA PHE A 240 -29.65 3.22 -10.61
C PHE A 240 -29.44 1.70 -10.40
N LEU A 241 -28.72 1.29 -9.35
CA LEU A 241 -28.59 -0.11 -8.93
C LEU A 241 -29.70 -0.55 -7.96
N ARG A 242 -30.52 0.39 -7.48
CA ARG A 242 -31.62 0.14 -6.55
C ARG A 242 -32.96 0.22 -7.28
N ARG A 243 -33.78 -0.81 -7.15
CA ARG A 243 -35.21 -0.81 -7.51
C ARG A 243 -36.10 -0.56 -6.30
N GLY A 244 -35.63 -0.96 -5.11
CA GLY A 244 -36.36 -0.85 -3.85
C GLY A 244 -36.50 0.57 -3.31
N VAL A 245 -37.50 0.75 -2.44
CA VAL A 245 -37.85 2.03 -1.79
C VAL A 245 -37.31 2.12 -0.36
N GLU A 246 -36.76 1.03 0.19
CA GLU A 246 -36.23 1.03 1.56
C GLU A 246 -35.06 2.01 1.68
N ASP A 247 -35.10 2.96 2.62
CA ASP A 247 -33.98 3.88 2.82
C ASP A 247 -32.81 3.17 3.50
N ALA A 248 -31.60 3.57 3.11
CA ALA A 248 -30.39 3.11 3.78
C ALA A 248 -30.25 3.83 5.13
N THR A 249 -29.51 3.24 6.07
CA THR A 249 -29.23 3.89 7.36
C THR A 249 -28.45 5.20 7.18
N ASP A 250 -28.64 6.20 8.05
CA ASP A 250 -27.91 7.48 8.03
C ASP A 250 -27.24 7.71 9.39
N ASN A 251 -25.91 7.73 9.38
CA ASN A 251 -25.05 7.85 10.55
C ASN A 251 -24.48 9.26 10.76
N ARG A 252 -24.89 10.27 9.98
CA ARG A 252 -24.38 11.65 10.12
C ARG A 252 -24.50 12.22 11.54
N LYS A 253 -25.53 11.81 12.29
CA LYS A 253 -25.73 12.22 13.69
C LYS A 253 -24.68 11.67 14.65
N ARG A 254 -24.01 10.59 14.26
CA ARG A 254 -22.95 9.91 15.01
C ARG A 254 -21.56 10.40 14.65
N ALA A 255 -21.42 11.30 13.68
CA ALA A 255 -20.13 11.80 13.20
C ALA A 255 -19.19 12.31 14.32
N THR A 256 -19.74 12.85 15.41
CA THR A 256 -18.94 13.31 16.55
C THR A 256 -18.23 12.17 17.31
N GLU A 257 -18.64 10.92 17.13
CA GLU A 257 -18.02 9.74 17.75
C GLU A 257 -16.58 9.53 17.21
N ALA A 258 -16.31 9.83 15.93
CA ALA A 258 -14.97 9.70 15.36
C ALA A 258 -13.93 10.60 16.04
N ALA A 259 -14.35 11.78 16.50
CA ALA A 259 -13.46 12.76 17.15
C ALA A 259 -13.02 12.33 18.56
N ALA A 260 -13.70 11.35 19.17
CA ALA A 260 -13.31 10.80 20.46
C ALA A 260 -12.18 9.77 20.34
N GLY A 261 -11.89 9.31 19.12
CA GLY A 261 -10.83 8.35 18.85
C GLY A 261 -9.42 8.92 19.05
N ARG A 262 -8.49 8.06 19.44
CA ARG A 262 -7.04 8.36 19.42
C ARG A 262 -6.47 8.02 18.04
N SER A 263 -5.41 8.73 17.65
CA SER A 263 -4.65 8.42 16.44
C SER A 263 -3.29 7.83 16.83
N ASN A 264 -2.87 6.80 16.09
CA ASN A 264 -1.56 6.15 16.25
C ASN A 264 -0.58 6.51 15.12
N ILE A 265 -0.85 7.59 14.36
CA ILE A 265 -0.04 7.98 13.21
C ILE A 265 1.36 8.39 13.68
N ALA A 266 2.38 7.80 13.04
CA ALA A 266 3.77 7.97 13.45
C ALA A 266 4.34 9.34 13.08
N ASP A 267 3.84 9.94 11.99
CA ASP A 267 4.20 11.29 11.59
C ASP A 267 3.33 12.35 12.30
N ALA A 268 3.99 13.28 12.99
CA ALA A 268 3.34 14.37 13.70
C ALA A 268 3.03 15.58 12.79
N GLU A 269 3.60 15.64 11.58
CA GLU A 269 3.53 16.78 10.66
C GLU A 269 3.09 16.36 9.24
N MET A 270 2.07 15.50 9.09
CA MET A 270 1.48 15.20 7.77
C MET A 270 1.12 16.50 7.02
N MET A 271 1.67 16.67 5.83
CA MET A 271 1.44 17.83 4.97
C MET A 271 0.16 17.63 4.16
N GLU A 272 -0.95 18.19 4.64
CA GLU A 272 -2.23 18.19 3.93
C GLU A 272 -2.21 19.17 2.74
N ALA A 273 -2.00 18.68 1.52
CA ALA A 273 -2.11 19.45 0.27
C ALA A 273 -3.55 19.49 -0.28
N ILE A 274 -4.33 18.42 -0.13
CA ILE A 274 -5.70 18.30 -0.67
C ILE A 274 -6.69 17.77 0.39
N ALA A 275 -7.80 18.50 0.51
CA ALA A 275 -8.99 18.05 1.22
C ALA A 275 -10.20 17.95 0.28
N LEU A 276 -11.00 16.90 0.47
CA LEU A 276 -12.22 16.61 -0.28
C LEU A 276 -13.46 16.84 0.59
N GLY A 277 -14.54 17.33 -0.01
CA GLY A 277 -15.83 17.51 0.67
C GLY A 277 -16.92 16.57 0.17
N GLU A 278 -17.73 16.07 1.09
CA GLU A 278 -18.85 15.14 0.88
C GLU A 278 -18.43 13.95 0.02
N VAL A 279 -17.51 13.14 0.54
CA VAL A 279 -16.92 12.03 -0.20
C VAL A 279 -17.83 10.79 -0.15
N ARG A 280 -18.03 10.18 -1.31
CA ARG A 280 -18.56 8.83 -1.47
C ARG A 280 -17.45 7.94 -2.02
N LEU A 281 -17.24 6.83 -1.36
CA LEU A 281 -16.28 5.83 -1.79
C LEU A 281 -17.04 4.58 -2.25
N MET A 282 -16.68 4.09 -3.43
CA MET A 282 -17.11 2.80 -3.92
C MET A 282 -15.90 1.92 -4.22
N MET A 283 -15.81 0.78 -3.55
CA MET A 283 -14.85 -0.28 -3.86
C MET A 283 -15.54 -1.32 -4.72
N ILE A 284 -15.01 -1.55 -5.93
CA ILE A 284 -15.61 -2.47 -6.88
C ILE A 284 -14.65 -3.63 -7.11
N GLU A 285 -15.16 -4.85 -6.94
CA GLU A 285 -14.44 -6.08 -7.27
C GLU A 285 -15.25 -6.95 -8.22
N TRP A 286 -14.54 -7.84 -8.91
CA TRP A 286 -15.17 -8.90 -9.70
C TRP A 286 -14.89 -10.24 -9.06
N VAL A 287 -15.94 -11.01 -8.81
CA VAL A 287 -15.90 -12.35 -8.23
C VAL A 287 -16.64 -13.29 -9.18
N PRO A 288 -16.16 -14.54 -9.39
CA PRO A 288 -16.85 -15.50 -10.23
C PRO A 288 -18.19 -15.92 -9.62
N PHE A 289 -19.25 -15.18 -9.96
CA PHE A 289 -20.64 -15.50 -9.66
C PHE A 289 -21.38 -16.01 -10.90
N GLY A 290 -22.36 -16.87 -10.66
CA GLY A 290 -23.42 -17.19 -11.60
C GLY A 290 -24.80 -17.09 -10.93
N GLU A 291 -25.85 -17.34 -11.69
CA GLU A 291 -27.24 -17.29 -11.21
C GLU A 291 -27.47 -18.17 -9.98
N ASN A 292 -26.95 -19.41 -9.99
CA ASN A 292 -27.05 -20.33 -8.87
C ASN A 292 -26.40 -19.79 -7.59
N ASN A 293 -25.28 -19.06 -7.73
CA ASN A 293 -24.59 -18.47 -6.60
C ASN A 293 -25.41 -17.34 -5.98
N ILE A 294 -26.06 -16.51 -6.81
CA ILE A 294 -26.93 -15.43 -6.33
C ILE A 294 -28.19 -15.98 -5.67
N VAL A 295 -28.82 -17.02 -6.24
CA VAL A 295 -29.96 -17.70 -5.60
C VAL A 295 -29.55 -18.27 -4.24
N THR A 296 -28.40 -18.94 -4.17
CA THR A 296 -27.88 -19.51 -2.92
C THR A 296 -27.60 -18.41 -1.89
N MET A 297 -26.96 -17.31 -2.30
CA MET A 297 -26.69 -16.16 -1.44
C MET A 297 -27.99 -15.52 -0.94
N ALA A 298 -28.97 -15.30 -1.82
CA ALA A 298 -30.28 -14.75 -1.44
C ALA A 298 -31.02 -15.65 -0.44
N GLN A 299 -30.97 -16.97 -0.62
CA GLN A 299 -31.53 -17.92 0.33
C GLN A 299 -30.82 -17.85 1.69
N ASN A 300 -29.49 -17.85 1.70
CA ASN A 300 -28.70 -17.75 2.93
C ASN A 300 -28.97 -16.44 3.68
N LEU A 301 -29.14 -15.33 2.96
CA LEU A 301 -29.46 -14.02 3.52
C LEU A 301 -30.90 -13.93 4.06
N GLY A 302 -31.71 -14.98 3.94
CA GLY A 302 -33.09 -14.98 4.41
C GLY A 302 -33.98 -14.02 3.62
N VAL A 303 -33.70 -13.81 2.33
CA VAL A 303 -34.45 -12.87 1.48
C VAL A 303 -35.95 -13.23 1.39
N MET A 304 -36.27 -14.53 1.48
CA MET A 304 -37.66 -15.03 1.51
C MET A 304 -38.25 -15.12 2.91
N ASP A 305 -37.44 -14.91 3.94
CA ASP A 305 -37.88 -15.02 5.32
C ASP A 305 -38.61 -13.74 5.75
N ARG A 306 -39.39 -13.86 6.83
CA ARG A 306 -40.08 -12.71 7.43
C ARG A 306 -39.10 -11.69 8.04
N THR A 307 -37.91 -12.15 8.45
CA THR A 307 -36.87 -11.36 9.08
C THR A 307 -35.76 -11.06 8.08
N LYS A 308 -35.80 -9.86 7.49
CA LYS A 308 -34.79 -9.40 6.52
C LYS A 308 -33.48 -8.88 7.15
N LYS A 309 -33.27 -9.11 8.45
CA LYS A 309 -32.06 -8.71 9.20
C LYS A 309 -31.51 -9.94 9.91
N GLY A 310 -30.22 -10.21 9.76
CA GLY A 310 -29.54 -11.36 10.35
C GLY A 310 -28.09 -11.09 10.69
N MET A 311 -27.50 -11.94 11.53
CA MET A 311 -26.06 -11.97 11.82
C MET A 311 -25.41 -13.12 11.05
N PHE A 312 -24.27 -12.86 10.43
CA PHE A 312 -23.58 -13.81 9.55
C PHE A 312 -22.16 -14.11 10.03
N SER A 313 -21.68 -15.31 9.72
CA SER A 313 -20.33 -15.78 10.05
C SER A 313 -19.83 -16.78 9.01
N GLU A 314 -18.55 -16.70 8.67
CA GLU A 314 -17.80 -17.66 7.86
C GLU A 314 -17.71 -19.07 8.50
N LYS A 315 -17.94 -19.19 9.80
CA LYS A 315 -17.69 -20.44 10.54
C LYS A 315 -18.70 -21.53 10.15
N VAL A 316 -18.18 -22.64 9.63
CA VAL A 316 -18.98 -23.84 9.37
C VAL A 316 -19.30 -24.56 10.69
N ASP A 317 -20.58 -24.73 10.98
CA ASP A 317 -21.03 -25.54 12.12
C ASP A 317 -20.78 -27.03 11.86
N LYS A 318 -19.80 -27.60 12.57
CA LYS A 318 -19.45 -29.02 12.49
C LYS A 318 -20.33 -29.90 13.39
N LYS A 319 -21.16 -29.31 14.25
CA LYS A 319 -21.98 -30.01 15.24
C LYS A 319 -23.39 -29.39 15.34
N PRO A 320 -24.19 -29.44 14.26
CA PRO A 320 -25.49 -28.77 14.18
C PRO A 320 -26.55 -29.32 15.16
N CYS A 321 -26.30 -30.49 15.76
CA CYS A 321 -27.21 -31.10 16.73
C CYS A 321 -26.89 -30.70 18.19
N ASP A 322 -25.80 -29.98 18.45
CA ASP A 322 -25.45 -29.52 19.80
C ASP A 322 -26.37 -28.36 20.21
N THR A 323 -26.75 -28.31 21.50
CA THR A 323 -27.69 -27.29 22.01
C THR A 323 -27.10 -25.87 22.00
N ILE A 324 -25.78 -25.73 22.10
CA ILE A 324 -25.10 -24.44 22.27
C ILE A 324 -24.12 -24.23 21.12
N LEU A 325 -24.39 -23.23 20.29
CA LEU A 325 -23.47 -22.75 19.26
C LEU A 325 -22.61 -21.61 19.83
N LYS A 326 -21.30 -21.82 19.88
CA LYS A 326 -20.32 -20.80 20.29
C LYS A 326 -19.63 -20.20 19.08
N ILE A 327 -19.94 -18.94 18.81
CA ILE A 327 -19.35 -18.13 17.75
C ILE A 327 -18.57 -16.99 18.42
N PRO A 328 -17.38 -16.64 17.92
CA PRO A 328 -16.66 -15.45 18.38
C PRO A 328 -17.50 -14.17 18.24
N ALA A 329 -17.19 -13.16 19.05
CA ALA A 329 -17.72 -11.82 18.87
C ALA A 329 -17.24 -11.22 17.54
N GLY A 330 -17.96 -10.22 17.02
CA GLY A 330 -17.66 -9.66 15.70
C GLY A 330 -18.40 -10.37 14.58
N LEU A 331 -19.73 -10.29 14.60
CA LEU A 331 -20.56 -10.81 13.50
C LEU A 331 -20.95 -9.66 12.59
N THR A 332 -21.01 -9.97 11.29
CA THR A 332 -21.53 -9.03 10.30
C THR A 332 -23.06 -9.04 10.37
N GLN A 333 -23.65 -7.89 10.68
CA GLN A 333 -25.09 -7.73 10.64
C GLN A 333 -25.52 -7.27 9.25
N VAL A 334 -26.34 -8.07 8.56
CA VAL A 334 -26.80 -7.74 7.20
C VAL A 334 -28.30 -7.48 7.19
N ARG A 335 -28.71 -6.40 6.51
CA ARG A 335 -30.11 -6.08 6.21
C ARG A 335 -30.31 -6.02 4.69
N VAL A 336 -31.25 -6.81 4.19
CA VAL A 336 -31.59 -6.83 2.76
C VAL A 336 -32.42 -5.60 2.40
N LEU A 337 -31.94 -4.80 1.43
CA LEU A 337 -32.60 -3.59 0.97
C LEU A 337 -33.48 -3.81 -0.26
N ASP A 338 -32.99 -4.61 -1.21
CA ASP A 338 -33.63 -4.88 -2.51
C ASP A 338 -32.99 -6.10 -3.17
N PHE A 339 -33.71 -6.83 -4.00
CA PHE A 339 -33.19 -8.00 -4.68
C PHE A 339 -33.98 -8.37 -5.93
N ASP A 340 -33.32 -9.12 -6.81
CA ASP A 340 -33.90 -9.90 -7.89
C ASP A 340 -33.25 -11.28 -7.82
N MET A 341 -34.06 -12.30 -7.53
CA MET A 341 -33.59 -13.67 -7.22
C MET A 341 -32.57 -14.24 -8.20
N MET A 342 -32.63 -13.84 -9.47
CA MET A 342 -31.76 -14.34 -10.52
C MET A 342 -30.74 -13.32 -11.01
N HIS A 343 -30.73 -12.09 -10.52
CA HIS A 343 -29.90 -11.04 -11.12
C HIS A 343 -29.03 -10.29 -10.12
N PHE A 344 -29.56 -9.90 -8.95
CA PHE A 344 -28.77 -9.15 -7.98
C PHE A 344 -29.36 -9.21 -6.56
N VAL A 345 -28.53 -8.88 -5.58
CA VAL A 345 -28.94 -8.60 -4.20
C VAL A 345 -28.28 -7.31 -3.74
N ASN A 346 -29.09 -6.40 -3.18
CA ASN A 346 -28.66 -5.20 -2.50
C ASN A 346 -28.86 -5.38 -0.99
N VAL A 347 -27.79 -5.23 -0.23
CA VAL A 347 -27.84 -5.27 1.23
C VAL A 347 -27.13 -4.07 1.83
N GLU A 348 -27.46 -3.74 3.06
CA GLU A 348 -26.52 -3.00 3.92
C GLU A 348 -25.92 -3.96 4.93
N ALA A 349 -24.65 -3.76 5.26
CA ALA A 349 -23.93 -4.50 6.28
C ALA A 349 -23.37 -3.54 7.33
N GLU A 350 -23.56 -3.89 8.60
CA GLU A 350 -22.96 -3.25 9.77
C GLU A 350 -21.90 -4.20 10.34
N ILE A 351 -20.71 -3.67 10.56
CA ILE A 351 -19.60 -4.40 11.14
C ILE A 351 -19.59 -4.18 12.64
N CYS A 352 -19.53 -5.28 13.39
CA CYS A 352 -19.50 -5.27 14.85
C CYS A 352 -18.21 -5.91 15.41
N TYR A 353 -17.09 -5.85 14.68
CA TYR A 353 -15.81 -6.37 15.15
C TYR A 353 -15.33 -5.58 16.38
N PRO A 354 -14.63 -6.22 17.32
CA PRO A 354 -14.00 -5.52 18.42
C PRO A 354 -12.78 -4.75 17.92
N GLU A 355 -12.83 -3.42 18.05
CA GLU A 355 -11.71 -2.53 17.73
C GLU A 355 -10.72 -2.37 18.88
N ASP A 356 -9.51 -1.91 18.53
CA ASP A 356 -8.45 -1.62 19.49
C ASP A 356 -8.81 -0.47 20.46
N GLU A 357 -8.17 -0.47 21.63
CA GLU A 357 -8.50 0.47 22.70
C GLU A 357 -8.25 1.94 22.27
N GLY A 358 -9.35 2.68 22.09
CA GLY A 358 -9.33 4.09 21.70
C GLY A 358 -9.62 4.35 20.23
N ILE A 359 -9.87 3.32 19.42
CA ILE A 359 -10.36 3.46 18.04
C ILE A 359 -11.89 3.36 18.03
N VAL A 360 -12.54 4.28 17.31
CA VAL A 360 -14.00 4.32 17.15
C VAL A 360 -14.34 4.25 15.68
N GLN A 361 -14.93 3.14 15.26
CA GLN A 361 -15.35 2.89 13.89
C GLN A 361 -16.83 2.57 13.84
N VAL A 362 -17.59 3.36 13.09
CA VAL A 362 -19.02 3.15 12.84
C VAL A 362 -19.19 2.86 11.36
N GLU A 363 -19.24 1.59 11.03
CA GLU A 363 -19.04 1.13 9.66
C GLU A 363 -20.31 0.51 9.09
N PHE A 364 -20.90 1.21 8.13
CA PHE A 364 -22.02 0.70 7.37
C PHE A 364 -21.69 0.70 5.88
N PHE A 365 -21.81 -0.48 5.28
CA PHE A 365 -21.54 -0.69 3.86
C PHE A 365 -22.84 -0.92 3.11
N GLY A 366 -23.04 -0.18 2.02
CA GLY A 366 -24.00 -0.54 0.99
C GLY A 366 -23.36 -1.54 0.03
N ILE A 367 -23.97 -2.70 -0.19
CA ILE A 367 -23.39 -3.77 -1.00
C ILE A 367 -24.36 -4.15 -2.11
N HIS A 368 -23.89 -4.06 -3.34
CA HIS A 368 -24.57 -4.58 -4.53
C HIS A 368 -23.80 -5.79 -5.05
N VAL A 369 -24.45 -6.94 -5.12
CA VAL A 369 -23.91 -8.16 -5.72
C VAL A 369 -24.74 -8.52 -6.95
N SER A 370 -24.11 -8.63 -8.12
CA SER A 370 -24.80 -8.99 -9.38
C SER A 370 -24.35 -10.36 -9.91
N THR A 371 -25.23 -11.05 -10.65
CA THR A 371 -24.90 -12.32 -11.32
C THR A 371 -23.76 -12.24 -12.32
N ARG A 372 -23.44 -11.05 -12.82
CA ARG A 372 -22.30 -10.84 -13.71
C ARG A 372 -20.94 -10.87 -13.00
N GLY A 373 -20.93 -11.10 -11.68
CA GLY A 373 -19.71 -11.14 -10.88
C GLY A 373 -19.32 -9.80 -10.26
N TYR A 374 -19.95 -8.70 -10.64
CA TYR A 374 -19.67 -7.39 -10.07
C TYR A 374 -20.20 -7.27 -8.64
N VAL A 375 -19.31 -6.90 -7.74
CA VAL A 375 -19.61 -6.53 -6.37
C VAL A 375 -19.21 -5.08 -6.17
N CYS A 376 -20.14 -4.26 -5.71
CA CYS A 376 -19.89 -2.86 -5.38
C CYS A 376 -20.16 -2.67 -3.88
N PHE A 377 -19.13 -2.27 -3.15
CA PHE A 377 -19.24 -1.79 -1.77
C PHE A 377 -19.21 -0.28 -1.80
N GLY A 378 -20.25 0.38 -1.33
CA GLY A 378 -20.35 1.82 -1.30
C GLY A 378 -20.61 2.35 0.10
N LEU A 379 -19.94 3.44 0.43
CA LEU A 379 -20.14 4.18 1.66
C LEU A 379 -20.01 5.68 1.42
N HIS A 380 -20.65 6.45 2.27
CA HIS A 380 -20.52 7.88 2.37
C HIS A 380 -19.78 8.21 3.66
N ILE A 381 -18.76 9.05 3.55
CA ILE A 381 -17.88 9.39 4.68
C ILE A 381 -18.50 10.56 5.41
N ASP A 382 -18.95 10.31 6.65
CA ASP A 382 -19.59 11.34 7.48
C ASP A 382 -18.55 12.13 8.30
N SER A 383 -17.49 11.45 8.76
CA SER A 383 -16.36 12.06 9.47
C SER A 383 -15.18 11.09 9.59
N ILE A 384 -13.97 11.65 9.65
CA ILE A 384 -12.74 10.92 10.00
C ILE A 384 -11.99 11.73 11.06
N MET A 385 -11.67 11.12 12.19
CA MET A 385 -11.06 11.79 13.34
C MET A 385 -11.84 13.06 13.74
N THR A 386 -11.15 14.20 13.82
CA THR A 386 -11.74 15.51 14.12
C THR A 386 -12.31 16.22 12.88
N ARG A 387 -12.18 15.62 11.70
CA ARG A 387 -12.57 16.20 10.42
C ARG A 387 -14.00 15.78 10.04
N THR A 388 -14.79 16.76 9.61
CA THR A 388 -16.17 16.56 9.15
C THR A 388 -16.23 16.20 7.66
N ALA A 389 -17.37 15.69 7.19
CA ALA A 389 -17.61 15.33 5.79
C ALA A 389 -17.19 16.41 4.77
N ASP A 390 -17.30 17.70 5.10
CA ASP A 390 -16.96 18.81 4.20
C ASP A 390 -15.44 19.02 3.98
N ASN A 391 -14.58 18.46 4.83
CA ASN A 391 -13.14 18.67 4.76
C ASN A 391 -12.39 17.41 5.21
N VAL A 392 -12.31 16.43 4.33
CA VAL A 392 -11.62 15.15 4.52
C VAL A 392 -10.26 15.19 3.80
N PRO A 393 -9.13 15.26 4.52
CA PRO A 393 -7.79 15.14 3.93
C PRO A 393 -7.59 13.78 3.25
N ILE A 394 -6.84 13.77 2.15
CA ILE A 394 -6.54 12.52 1.41
C ILE A 394 -5.72 11.56 2.28
N ASP A 395 -4.84 12.03 3.16
CA ASP A 395 -3.98 11.18 4.01
C ASP A 395 -4.77 10.36 5.02
N LEU A 396 -5.88 10.91 5.53
CA LEU A 396 -6.80 10.18 6.39
C LEU A 396 -7.66 9.20 5.59
N LEU A 397 -7.99 9.57 4.35
CA LEU A 397 -8.77 8.74 3.43
C LEU A 397 -8.02 7.49 2.98
N THR A 398 -6.71 7.58 2.74
CA THR A 398 -5.87 6.44 2.35
C THR A 398 -5.78 5.38 3.45
N ARG A 399 -5.64 5.81 4.71
CA ARG A 399 -5.61 4.93 5.89
C ARG A 399 -6.95 4.24 6.09
N MET A 400 -8.05 5.00 6.07
CA MET A 400 -9.41 4.44 6.14
C MET A 400 -9.68 3.44 5.00
N ALA A 401 -9.15 3.69 3.79
CA ALA A 401 -9.35 2.80 2.64
C ALA A 401 -8.73 1.40 2.86
N VAL A 402 -7.69 1.26 3.70
CA VAL A 402 -7.09 -0.05 4.02
C VAL A 402 -8.11 -0.91 4.77
N ASP A 403 -8.69 -0.38 5.84
CA ASP A 403 -9.68 -1.06 6.68
C ASP A 403 -10.86 -1.49 5.83
N ILE A 404 -11.41 -0.55 5.05
CA ILE A 404 -12.49 -0.79 4.10
C ILE A 404 -12.15 -1.93 3.13
N VAL A 405 -10.92 -2.00 2.59
CA VAL A 405 -10.54 -3.09 1.68
C VAL A 405 -10.51 -4.43 2.41
N GLN A 406 -9.99 -4.49 3.63
CA GLN A 406 -9.92 -5.73 4.42
C GLN A 406 -11.31 -6.19 4.85
N ASP A 407 -12.12 -5.28 5.35
CA ASP A 407 -13.43 -5.61 5.93
C ASP A 407 -14.48 -5.91 4.88
N THR A 408 -14.46 -5.22 3.74
CA THR A 408 -15.29 -5.63 2.59
C THR A 408 -14.91 -7.03 2.08
N SER A 409 -13.63 -7.44 2.20
CA SER A 409 -13.25 -8.81 1.86
C SER A 409 -13.85 -9.84 2.82
N LYS A 410 -13.85 -9.55 4.13
CA LYS A 410 -14.44 -10.38 5.20
C LYS A 410 -15.96 -10.47 5.06
N ILE A 411 -16.65 -9.33 4.87
CA ILE A 411 -18.11 -9.31 4.67
C ILE A 411 -18.51 -10.20 3.50
N LEU A 412 -17.83 -10.08 2.36
CA LEU A 412 -18.17 -10.95 1.23
C LEU A 412 -17.83 -12.42 1.51
N GLY A 413 -16.76 -12.68 2.27
CA GLY A 413 -16.41 -14.03 2.74
C GLY A 413 -17.52 -14.68 3.57
N ASP A 414 -18.15 -13.92 4.48
CA ASP A 414 -19.31 -14.34 5.27
C ASP A 414 -20.53 -14.67 4.38
N MET A 415 -20.70 -13.95 3.26
CA MET A 415 -21.83 -14.13 2.35
C MET A 415 -21.60 -15.22 1.26
N MET A 416 -20.35 -15.62 1.02
CA MET A 416 -19.97 -16.62 0.02
C MET A 416 -20.17 -18.06 0.50
N SER A 417 -20.40 -18.98 -0.44
CA SER A 417 -20.36 -20.42 -0.16
C SER A 417 -18.93 -20.93 0.08
N SER A 418 -18.78 -22.08 0.74
CA SER A 418 -17.48 -22.70 0.99
C SER A 418 -16.67 -22.95 -0.28
N HIS A 419 -17.32 -23.38 -1.36
CA HIS A 419 -16.64 -23.64 -2.64
C HIS A 419 -16.11 -22.35 -3.29
N GLN A 420 -16.85 -21.25 -3.16
CA GLN A 420 -16.40 -19.95 -3.66
C GLN A 420 -15.22 -19.42 -2.86
N ARG A 421 -15.25 -19.56 -1.53
CA ARG A 421 -14.11 -19.19 -0.68
C ARG A 421 -12.85 -19.95 -1.06
N GLU A 422 -12.96 -21.25 -1.33
CA GLU A 422 -11.82 -22.07 -1.78
C GLU A 422 -11.30 -21.62 -3.14
N THR A 423 -12.20 -21.32 -4.09
CA THR A 423 -11.82 -20.77 -5.40
C THR A 423 -11.07 -19.44 -5.27
N MET A 424 -11.58 -18.53 -4.43
CA MET A 424 -10.92 -17.26 -4.16
C MET A 424 -9.56 -17.47 -3.49
N LYS A 425 -9.46 -18.38 -2.51
CA LYS A 425 -8.19 -18.72 -1.86
C LYS A 425 -7.15 -19.21 -2.86
N MET A 426 -7.53 -20.04 -3.84
CA MET A 426 -6.63 -20.50 -4.89
C MET A 426 -6.17 -19.37 -5.80
N ILE A 427 -7.07 -18.49 -6.24
CA ILE A 427 -6.73 -17.37 -7.14
C ILE A 427 -5.79 -16.38 -6.43
N PHE A 428 -6.03 -16.10 -5.15
CA PHE A 428 -5.26 -15.15 -4.36
C PHE A 428 -4.12 -15.82 -3.55
N GLN A 429 -3.69 -17.03 -3.94
CA GLN A 429 -2.52 -17.72 -3.38
C GLN A 429 -2.52 -17.82 -1.84
N GLY A 430 -3.69 -18.07 -1.24
CA GLY A 430 -3.83 -18.19 0.21
C GLY A 430 -4.26 -16.92 0.95
N PHE A 431 -4.33 -15.76 0.28
CA PHE A 431 -4.67 -14.46 0.88
C PHE A 431 -5.98 -13.87 0.34
N PRO A 432 -7.14 -14.54 0.50
CA PRO A 432 -8.43 -14.07 0.00
C PRO A 432 -8.97 -12.82 0.72
N GLU A 433 -8.37 -12.39 1.82
CA GLU A 433 -8.70 -11.17 2.56
C GLU A 433 -8.03 -9.92 1.98
N LYS A 434 -6.86 -10.07 1.35
CA LYS A 434 -6.09 -8.97 0.73
C LYS A 434 -6.37 -8.85 -0.77
N ARG A 435 -7.65 -8.83 -1.16
CA ARG A 435 -8.08 -8.70 -2.57
C ARG A 435 -7.99 -7.26 -3.05
N ARG A 436 -7.34 -7.06 -4.20
CA ARG A 436 -7.31 -5.76 -4.85
C ARG A 436 -8.70 -5.42 -5.39
N LYS A 437 -9.21 -4.25 -5.00
CA LYS A 437 -10.48 -3.67 -5.47
C LYS A 437 -10.18 -2.40 -6.24
N PHE A 438 -10.99 -2.08 -7.24
CA PHE A 438 -10.88 -0.82 -7.96
C PHE A 438 -11.66 0.25 -7.19
N ALA A 439 -10.97 1.29 -6.75
CA ALA A 439 -11.54 2.36 -5.92
C ALA A 439 -12.15 3.47 -6.78
N CYS A 440 -13.32 3.95 -6.40
CA CYS A 440 -14.00 5.07 -7.05
C CYS A 440 -14.39 6.08 -5.99
N TYR A 441 -13.69 7.22 -5.99
CA TYR A 441 -13.94 8.33 -5.09
C TYR A 441 -14.77 9.37 -5.82
N ILE A 442 -15.88 9.78 -5.22
CA ILE A 442 -16.74 10.83 -5.74
C ILE A 442 -16.92 11.90 -4.67
N ALA A 443 -16.44 13.10 -4.93
CA ALA A 443 -16.50 14.23 -4.00
C ALA A 443 -17.29 15.40 -4.60
N GLN A 444 -17.93 16.21 -3.75
CA GLN A 444 -18.62 17.41 -4.21
C GLN A 444 -17.67 18.60 -4.38
N SER A 445 -16.60 18.64 -3.59
CA SER A 445 -15.62 19.72 -3.61
C SER A 445 -14.21 19.21 -3.35
N ILE A 446 -13.24 20.03 -3.77
CA ILE A 446 -11.80 19.83 -3.58
C ILE A 446 -11.20 21.18 -3.15
N ASN A 447 -10.28 21.14 -2.21
CA ASN A 447 -9.57 22.28 -1.66
C ASN A 447 -8.06 21.95 -1.61
N PRO A 448 -7.15 22.79 -2.12
CA PRO A 448 -7.39 24.06 -2.82
C PRO A 448 -8.10 23.86 -4.15
N TRP A 449 -8.89 24.87 -4.55
CA TRP A 449 -9.56 24.86 -5.84
C TRP A 449 -8.66 25.44 -6.94
N TYR A 450 -8.31 24.63 -7.92
CA TYR A 450 -7.68 25.09 -9.17
C TYR A 450 -8.67 25.26 -10.33
N ALA A 451 -8.28 26.04 -11.33
CA ALA A 451 -9.11 26.35 -12.49
C ALA A 451 -9.21 25.19 -13.50
N SER A 452 -8.23 24.28 -13.51
CA SER A 452 -8.19 23.11 -14.40
C SER A 452 -7.57 21.91 -13.69
N ALA A 453 -8.04 20.71 -14.04
CA ALA A 453 -7.51 19.42 -13.59
C ALA A 453 -6.01 19.27 -13.86
N VAL A 454 -5.48 19.88 -14.94
CA VAL A 454 -4.05 19.84 -15.27
C VAL A 454 -3.18 20.53 -14.22
N GLN A 455 -3.73 21.48 -13.48
CA GLN A 455 -2.98 22.18 -12.43
C GLN A 455 -2.73 21.31 -11.19
N TYR A 456 -3.50 20.23 -11.01
CA TYR A 456 -3.23 19.21 -9.99
C TYR A 456 -2.23 18.14 -10.48
N LEU A 457 -1.80 18.19 -11.74
CA LEU A 457 -0.87 17.23 -12.35
C LEU A 457 0.49 17.89 -12.58
N ASP A 458 1.03 18.43 -11.49
CA ASP A 458 2.28 19.19 -11.47
C ASP A 458 3.51 18.36 -11.10
N ARG A 459 3.34 17.04 -10.88
CA ARG A 459 4.32 16.12 -10.29
C ARG A 459 4.82 16.53 -8.90
N GLY A 460 4.17 17.50 -8.28
CA GLY A 460 4.40 17.91 -6.92
C GLY A 460 3.42 17.23 -5.97
N ASP A 461 3.24 17.87 -4.82
CA ASP A 461 2.46 17.34 -3.69
C ASP A 461 1.02 17.00 -4.09
N THR A 462 0.39 17.84 -4.93
CA THR A 462 -1.00 17.63 -5.34
C THR A 462 -1.21 16.39 -6.21
N GLU A 463 -0.31 16.13 -7.16
CA GLU A 463 -0.38 14.92 -7.98
C GLU A 463 -0.05 13.68 -7.14
N ASN A 464 0.95 13.80 -6.26
CA ASN A 464 1.39 12.71 -5.40
C ASN A 464 0.30 12.28 -4.42
N GLU A 465 -0.41 13.20 -3.77
CA GLU A 465 -1.55 12.89 -2.91
C GLU A 465 -2.69 12.22 -3.65
N ILE A 466 -3.11 12.76 -4.81
CA ILE A 466 -4.13 12.09 -5.63
C ILE A 466 -3.67 10.66 -5.96
N ALA A 467 -2.39 10.50 -6.33
CA ALA A 467 -1.83 9.19 -6.63
C ALA A 467 -1.81 8.22 -5.43
N GLN A 468 -1.86 8.70 -4.18
CA GLN A 468 -1.95 7.81 -3.02
C GLN A 468 -3.27 7.03 -2.99
N ILE A 469 -4.40 7.65 -3.35
CA ILE A 469 -5.72 7.00 -3.33
C ILE A 469 -6.07 6.26 -4.63
N ILE A 470 -5.61 6.72 -5.80
CA ILE A 470 -5.97 6.12 -7.09
C ILE A 470 -4.80 5.41 -7.80
N GLY A 471 -3.62 5.39 -7.18
CA GLY A 471 -2.36 4.99 -7.82
C GLY A 471 -1.88 6.02 -8.85
N PRO A 472 -0.75 5.77 -9.53
CA PRO A 472 -0.20 6.68 -10.53
C PRO A 472 -1.24 7.22 -11.51
N VAL A 473 -1.34 8.55 -11.60
CA VAL A 473 -2.37 9.22 -12.40
C VAL A 473 -2.08 9.04 -13.88
N ARG A 474 -3.05 8.48 -14.62
CA ARG A 474 -2.93 8.27 -16.07
C ARG A 474 -3.58 9.39 -16.86
N LEU A 475 -4.63 10.00 -16.30
CA LEU A 475 -5.42 11.01 -16.97
C LEU A 475 -6.06 11.94 -15.94
N GLY A 476 -5.91 13.26 -16.12
CA GLY A 476 -6.75 14.28 -15.50
C GLY A 476 -7.48 15.07 -16.58
N LYS A 477 -8.79 15.23 -16.44
CA LYS A 477 -9.62 15.99 -17.38
C LYS A 477 -10.62 16.89 -16.67
N ASP A 478 -10.80 18.06 -17.26
CA ASP A 478 -11.94 18.92 -16.99
C ASP A 478 -13.18 18.36 -17.65
N LEU A 479 -14.16 18.00 -16.82
CA LEU A 479 -15.52 17.75 -17.23
C LEU A 479 -16.28 19.10 -17.24
N GLY A 480 -17.35 19.19 -18.04
CA GLY A 480 -18.18 20.40 -18.09
C GLY A 480 -18.70 20.81 -16.71
N ASP A 481 -19.08 22.09 -16.54
CA ASP A 481 -19.64 22.63 -15.29
C ASP A 481 -18.72 22.55 -14.05
N LYS A 482 -17.40 22.74 -14.22
CA LYS A 482 -16.42 22.71 -13.12
C LYS A 482 -16.36 21.36 -12.41
N HIS A 483 -16.32 20.28 -13.19
CA HIS A 483 -16.09 18.94 -12.65
C HIS A 483 -14.71 18.48 -13.08
N PHE A 484 -14.04 17.70 -12.24
CA PHE A 484 -12.74 17.11 -12.54
C PHE A 484 -12.84 15.59 -12.51
N LEU A 485 -12.14 14.94 -13.42
CA LEU A 485 -12.00 13.50 -13.46
C LEU A 485 -10.52 13.12 -13.52
N PHE A 486 -10.07 12.43 -12.49
CA PHE A 486 -8.74 11.83 -12.43
C PHE A 486 -8.89 10.31 -12.52
N VAL A 487 -8.13 9.68 -13.41
CA VAL A 487 -8.12 8.24 -13.60
C VAL A 487 -6.71 7.74 -13.34
N GLY A 488 -6.57 6.89 -12.33
CA GLY A 488 -5.32 6.27 -11.94
C GLY A 488 -5.20 4.82 -12.40
N THR A 489 -4.24 4.10 -11.82
CA THR A 489 -4.00 2.68 -12.07
C THR A 489 -4.88 1.77 -11.20
N LEU A 490 -5.21 2.21 -9.99
CA LEU A 490 -5.93 1.44 -8.96
C LEU A 490 -7.32 2.01 -8.66
N GLY A 491 -7.61 3.23 -9.14
CA GLY A 491 -8.91 3.85 -8.95
C GLY A 491 -9.16 5.06 -9.83
N LEU A 492 -10.23 5.77 -9.51
CA LEU A 492 -10.55 7.07 -10.09
C LEU A 492 -11.11 8.02 -9.02
N LEU A 493 -10.94 9.32 -9.27
CA LEU A 493 -11.48 10.40 -8.46
C LEU A 493 -12.30 11.32 -9.36
N CYS A 494 -13.59 11.48 -9.06
CA CYS A 494 -14.47 12.44 -9.70
C CYS A 494 -14.91 13.52 -8.71
N VAL A 495 -14.67 14.78 -9.05
CA VAL A 495 -14.97 15.91 -8.17
C VAL A 495 -15.90 16.90 -8.84
N GLY A 496 -16.87 17.42 -8.10
CA GLY A 496 -17.65 18.61 -8.43
C GLY A 496 -19.06 18.54 -7.88
N ALA A 497 -19.77 19.68 -7.86
CA ALA A 497 -21.04 19.82 -7.12
C ALA A 497 -22.15 18.84 -7.58
N LYS A 498 -22.09 18.35 -8.82
CA LYS A 498 -23.01 17.35 -9.40
C LYS A 498 -22.30 16.06 -9.78
N SER A 499 -21.16 15.76 -9.16
CA SER A 499 -20.36 14.58 -9.47
C SER A 499 -21.14 13.27 -9.33
N TYR A 500 -22.11 13.22 -8.40
CA TYR A 500 -23.00 12.08 -8.20
C TYR A 500 -23.94 11.78 -9.37
N ASP A 501 -24.18 12.73 -10.27
CA ASP A 501 -24.99 12.46 -11.47
C ASP A 501 -24.24 11.53 -12.44
N TYR A 502 -22.92 11.40 -12.30
CA TYR A 502 -22.08 10.51 -13.11
C TYR A 502 -22.03 9.07 -12.61
N ASP A 503 -22.66 8.71 -11.49
CA ASP A 503 -22.63 7.36 -10.90
C ASP A 503 -22.98 6.27 -11.95
N ALA A 504 -23.99 6.53 -12.78
CA ALA A 504 -24.46 5.60 -13.81
C ALA A 504 -23.44 5.32 -14.91
N PHE A 505 -22.45 6.19 -15.11
CA PHE A 505 -21.36 6.00 -16.05
C PHE A 505 -20.09 5.48 -15.36
N LEU A 506 -19.78 6.01 -14.18
CA LEU A 506 -18.56 5.66 -13.44
C LEU A 506 -18.59 4.20 -12.98
N VAL A 507 -19.73 3.71 -12.45
CA VAL A 507 -19.81 2.36 -11.92
C VAL A 507 -19.57 1.29 -13.00
N PRO A 508 -20.23 1.31 -14.18
CA PRO A 508 -19.88 0.38 -15.26
C PRO A 508 -18.41 0.45 -15.71
N TYR A 509 -17.81 1.65 -15.75
CA TYR A 509 -16.38 1.79 -16.05
C TYR A 509 -15.52 1.09 -15.00
N CYS A 510 -15.78 1.35 -13.71
CA CYS A 510 -15.08 0.71 -12.59
C CYS A 510 -15.29 -0.81 -12.58
N SER A 511 -16.48 -1.30 -12.93
CA SER A 511 -16.78 -2.73 -13.09
C SER A 511 -15.88 -3.38 -14.14
N LEU A 512 -15.68 -2.72 -15.29
CA LEU A 512 -14.75 -3.20 -16.32
C LEU A 512 -13.30 -3.19 -15.83
N GLN A 513 -12.87 -2.14 -15.12
CA GLN A 513 -11.51 -2.09 -14.54
C GLN A 513 -11.29 -3.19 -13.50
N ALA A 514 -12.27 -3.44 -12.62
CA ALA A 514 -12.21 -4.53 -11.65
C ALA A 514 -12.09 -5.90 -12.33
N MET A 515 -12.80 -6.12 -13.43
CA MET A 515 -12.67 -7.34 -14.23
C MET A 515 -11.27 -7.47 -14.87
N MET A 516 -10.69 -6.37 -15.37
CA MET A 516 -9.32 -6.35 -15.89
C MET A 516 -8.28 -6.65 -14.81
N MET A 517 -8.48 -6.15 -13.58
CA MET A 517 -7.61 -6.46 -12.45
C MET A 517 -7.68 -7.94 -12.09
N MET A 518 -8.89 -8.50 -12.05
CA MET A 518 -9.08 -9.92 -11.76
C MET A 518 -8.51 -10.83 -12.84
N SER A 519 -8.67 -10.48 -14.12
CA SER A 519 -8.09 -11.28 -15.21
C SER A 519 -6.56 -11.30 -15.13
N GLY A 520 -5.93 -10.19 -14.73
CA GLY A 520 -4.52 -10.14 -14.40
C GLY A 520 -4.13 -11.09 -13.25
N GLN A 521 -4.88 -11.11 -12.16
CA GLN A 521 -4.62 -12.05 -11.05
C GLN A 521 -4.78 -13.52 -11.46
N VAL A 522 -5.80 -13.83 -12.25
CA VAL A 522 -6.02 -15.18 -12.78
C VAL A 522 -4.86 -15.61 -13.68
N TYR A 523 -4.38 -14.71 -14.56
CA TYR A 523 -3.24 -14.99 -15.42
C TYR A 523 -1.94 -15.20 -14.62
N ASP A 524 -1.69 -14.35 -13.62
CA ASP A 524 -0.57 -14.52 -12.69
C ASP A 524 -0.60 -15.89 -12.00
N ARG A 525 -1.80 -16.32 -11.55
CA ARG A 525 -1.96 -17.64 -10.92
C ARG A 525 -1.72 -18.78 -11.91
N PHE A 526 -2.21 -18.67 -13.14
CA PHE A 526 -1.96 -19.70 -14.15
C PHE A 526 -0.47 -19.84 -14.48
N ASN A 527 0.24 -18.72 -14.65
CA ASN A 527 1.69 -18.76 -14.90
C ASN A 527 2.43 -19.44 -13.74
N HIS A 528 2.07 -19.11 -12.50
CA HIS A 528 2.65 -19.74 -11.32
C HIS A 528 2.38 -21.25 -11.28
N ILE A 529 1.14 -21.69 -11.57
CA ILE A 529 0.81 -23.13 -11.63
C ILE A 529 1.61 -23.84 -12.72
N ILE A 530 1.70 -23.26 -13.92
CA ILE A 530 2.47 -23.85 -15.04
C ILE A 530 3.93 -24.05 -14.63
N GLN A 531 4.52 -23.08 -13.91
CA GLN A 531 5.90 -23.16 -13.46
C GLN A 531 6.10 -24.21 -12.36
N MET A 532 5.18 -24.29 -11.40
CA MET A 532 5.20 -25.36 -10.38
C MET A 532 5.13 -26.74 -11.04
N LEU A 533 4.34 -26.89 -12.11
CA LEU A 533 4.27 -28.11 -12.90
C LEU A 533 5.57 -28.40 -13.65
N ASP A 534 6.18 -27.39 -14.30
CA ASP A 534 7.47 -27.54 -14.99
C ASP A 534 8.59 -27.92 -14.02
N GLU A 535 8.63 -27.32 -12.81
CA GLU A 535 9.59 -27.68 -11.75
C GLU A 535 9.35 -29.11 -11.26
N ALA A 536 8.09 -29.48 -11.00
CA ALA A 536 7.74 -30.83 -10.60
C ALA A 536 8.12 -31.87 -11.67
N MET A 537 7.88 -31.56 -12.96
CA MET A 537 8.28 -32.40 -14.08
C MET A 537 9.80 -32.55 -14.16
N GLY A 538 10.57 -31.46 -14.05
CA GLY A 538 12.02 -31.51 -14.04
C GLY A 538 12.59 -32.38 -12.90
N LEU A 539 12.00 -32.28 -11.71
CA LEU A 539 12.36 -33.14 -10.56
C LEU A 539 12.03 -34.61 -10.80
N THR A 540 10.93 -34.92 -11.53
CA THR A 540 10.60 -36.30 -11.89
C THR A 540 11.46 -36.89 -13.00
N GLU A 541 12.03 -36.05 -13.89
CA GLU A 541 12.92 -36.49 -14.97
C GLU A 541 14.34 -36.82 -14.48
N GLN A 542 14.77 -36.23 -13.35
CA GLN A 542 16.08 -36.48 -12.73
C GLN A 542 15.96 -36.93 -11.26
N PRO A 543 15.36 -38.10 -10.98
CA PRO A 543 15.06 -38.54 -9.61
C PRO A 543 16.30 -38.78 -8.75
N ASP A 544 17.45 -39.05 -9.36
CA ASP A 544 18.72 -39.33 -8.67
C ASP A 544 19.50 -38.06 -8.27
N SER A 545 19.04 -36.87 -8.67
CA SER A 545 19.76 -35.60 -8.46
C SER A 545 19.55 -34.97 -7.09
N ASP A 546 18.40 -35.21 -6.45
CA ASP A 546 18.04 -34.63 -5.14
C ASP A 546 17.32 -35.69 -4.27
N PRO A 547 17.88 -36.09 -3.11
CA PRO A 547 17.24 -37.04 -2.20
C PRO A 547 15.90 -36.54 -1.63
N TYR A 548 15.56 -35.26 -1.77
CA TYR A 548 14.30 -34.65 -1.35
C TYR A 548 13.32 -34.39 -2.51
N ALA A 549 13.63 -34.82 -3.74
CA ALA A 549 12.80 -34.58 -4.92
C ALA A 549 11.33 -34.99 -4.71
N VAL A 550 11.07 -36.13 -4.07
CA VAL A 550 9.71 -36.62 -3.80
C VAL A 550 8.95 -35.69 -2.83
N GLN A 551 9.60 -35.22 -1.77
CA GLN A 551 8.98 -34.30 -0.81
C GLN A 551 8.70 -32.94 -1.45
N ARG A 552 9.62 -32.47 -2.30
CA ARG A 552 9.47 -31.21 -3.03
C ARG A 552 8.36 -31.26 -4.07
N VAL A 553 8.24 -32.37 -4.81
CA VAL A 553 7.10 -32.59 -5.71
C VAL A 553 5.78 -32.66 -4.93
N GLN A 554 5.74 -33.32 -3.78
CA GLN A 554 4.55 -33.34 -2.92
C GLN A 554 4.16 -31.95 -2.42
N TYR A 555 5.15 -31.10 -2.09
CA TYR A 555 4.91 -29.71 -1.71
C TYR A 555 4.36 -28.87 -2.87
N LEU A 556 4.92 -29.01 -4.06
CA LEU A 556 4.51 -28.25 -5.25
C LEU A 556 3.11 -28.63 -5.77
N VAL A 557 2.62 -29.84 -5.45
CA VAL A 557 1.34 -30.36 -5.97
C VAL A 557 0.21 -30.30 -4.91
N ALA A 558 0.54 -30.02 -3.65
CA ALA A 558 -0.42 -29.80 -2.56
C ALA A 558 -1.02 -28.39 -2.60
#